data_AF-K2D1S4-F1
#
_entry.id   AF-K2D1S4-F1
#
_cell.length_a   1.000
_cell.length_b   1.000
_cell.length_c   1.000
_cell.angle_alpha   90.00
_cell.angle_beta   90.00
_cell.angle_gamma   90.00
#
_symmetry.space_group_name_H-M   'P 1'
#
loop_
_entity.id
_entity.type
_entity.pdbx_description
1 polymer ?
#
loop_
_entity_poly.entity_id
_entity_poly.type
_entity_poly.pdbx_seq_one_letter_code
_entity_poly.pdbx_strand_id
1 'polypeptide(L)'
;MTKNPLLNAIAASVYIVIVAAVMTIGSKYAPRVSNFLAPIAAMSLFTLSAAVMGYLFCYQPLQLYFDNKKKQAVKLFLQTIAIFGVLTAIALGLLFSGIGRSIEEVHYHAGFLVYVDGVKQDFSDTKYMHVEACDEEGHEVEEDEQLEKAHLHDGVGDVVHVHRNDATWKDLFTNIRYEFPSAQEVAGYVNGVRVENILKEPITKYDSVLFVAGNDANVDLSQKVSRDHMFEVESQSESCGS
;
A
#
# COMPACT_ATOMS: atom_id res chain seq x y z
N MET A 1 -28.71 23.23 16.36
CA MET A 1 -28.34 23.91 15.10
C MET A 1 -28.40 25.41 15.26
N THR A 2 -27.57 26.16 14.51
CA THR A 2 -27.48 27.63 14.65
C THR A 2 -28.02 28.34 13.41
N LYS A 3 -28.19 29.66 13.51
CA LYS A 3 -28.48 30.54 12.36
C LYS A 3 -27.22 30.93 11.57
N ASN A 4 -26.07 30.35 11.89
CA ASN A 4 -24.81 30.60 11.19
C ASN A 4 -24.54 29.45 10.20
N PRO A 5 -24.60 29.72 8.87
CA PRO A 5 -24.43 28.67 7.87
C PRO A 5 -23.02 28.06 7.86
N LEU A 6 -21.98 28.80 8.27
CA LEU A 6 -20.61 28.29 8.35
C LEU A 6 -20.46 27.27 9.47
N LEU A 7 -20.95 27.59 10.67
CA LEU A 7 -20.91 26.64 11.80
C LEU A 7 -21.69 25.37 11.50
N ASN A 8 -22.82 25.49 10.79
CA ASN A 8 -23.63 24.36 10.38
C ASN A 8 -22.89 23.45 9.37
N ALA A 9 -22.20 24.05 8.38
CA ALA A 9 -21.40 23.33 7.41
C ALA A 9 -20.17 22.66 8.05
N ILE A 10 -19.46 23.35 8.95
CA ILE A 10 -18.33 22.78 9.70
C ILE A 10 -18.79 21.60 10.56
N ALA A 11 -19.92 21.72 11.26
CA ALA A 11 -20.46 20.63 12.06
C ALA A 11 -20.77 19.39 11.19
N ALA A 12 -21.29 19.59 9.99
CA ALA A 12 -21.52 18.51 9.03
C ALA A 12 -20.21 17.86 8.56
N SER A 13 -19.19 18.66 8.23
CA SER A 13 -17.86 18.13 7.87
C SER A 13 -17.20 17.36 9.01
N VAL A 14 -17.28 17.87 10.24
CA VAL A 14 -16.75 17.16 11.44
C VAL A 14 -17.47 15.84 11.65
N TYR A 15 -18.80 15.80 11.49
CA TYR A 15 -19.56 14.56 11.58
C TYR A 15 -19.09 13.53 10.55
N ILE A 16 -18.88 13.93 9.29
CA ILE A 16 -18.36 13.03 8.25
C ILE A 16 -16.97 12.50 8.61
N VAL A 17 -16.07 13.35 9.11
CA VAL A 17 -14.74 12.92 9.57
C VAL A 17 -14.82 11.90 10.70
N ILE A 18 -15.73 12.09 11.65
CA ILE A 18 -15.95 11.12 12.74
C ILE A 18 -16.46 9.79 12.19
N VAL A 19 -17.46 9.81 11.29
CA VAL A 19 -17.99 8.59 10.67
C VAL A 19 -16.89 7.87 9.88
N ALA A 20 -16.12 8.59 9.08
CA ALA A 20 -14.99 8.03 8.33
C ALA A 20 -13.95 7.40 9.28
N ALA A 21 -13.55 8.09 10.34
CA ALA A 21 -12.60 7.56 11.33
C ALA A 21 -13.13 6.30 12.02
N VAL A 22 -14.41 6.28 12.40
CA VAL A 22 -15.05 5.08 12.99
C VAL A 22 -15.06 3.93 11.99
N MET A 23 -15.31 4.18 10.71
CA MET A 23 -15.28 3.13 9.68
C MET A 23 -13.87 2.59 9.46
N THR A 24 -12.85 3.46 9.39
CA THR A 24 -11.44 3.06 9.22
C THR A 24 -10.91 2.28 10.42
N ILE A 25 -11.20 2.73 11.64
CA ILE A 25 -10.79 2.03 12.87
C ILE A 25 -11.60 0.73 13.01
N GLY A 26 -12.90 0.80 12.71
CA GLY A 26 -13.80 -0.34 12.78
C GLY A 26 -13.38 -1.47 11.85
N SER A 27 -13.01 -1.18 10.61
CA SER A 27 -12.52 -2.21 9.68
C SER A 27 -11.23 -2.86 10.14
N LYS A 28 -10.35 -2.11 10.82
CA LYS A 28 -9.08 -2.64 11.34
C LYS A 28 -9.24 -3.57 12.54
N TYR A 29 -10.20 -3.32 13.42
CA TYR A 29 -10.33 -4.04 14.70
C TYR A 29 -11.60 -4.90 14.82
N ALA A 30 -12.52 -4.83 13.87
CA ALA A 30 -13.73 -5.63 13.94
C ALA A 30 -13.40 -7.13 13.80
N PRO A 31 -13.89 -7.98 14.72
CA PRO A 31 -13.82 -9.43 14.53
C PRO A 31 -14.63 -9.83 13.29
N ARG A 32 -14.31 -10.99 12.68
CA ARG A 32 -15.06 -11.53 11.53
C ARG A 32 -16.56 -11.56 11.86
N VAL A 33 -17.31 -10.63 11.28
CA VAL A 33 -18.77 -10.54 11.43
C VAL A 33 -19.42 -11.37 10.33
N SER A 34 -20.53 -12.05 10.66
CA SER A 34 -21.23 -12.87 9.67
C SER A 34 -21.78 -12.03 8.51
N ASN A 35 -21.93 -12.67 7.35
CA ASN A 35 -22.52 -12.10 6.12
C ASN A 35 -23.90 -11.44 6.30
N PHE A 36 -24.55 -11.65 7.45
CA PHE A 36 -25.83 -11.05 7.80
C PHE A 36 -25.71 -9.73 8.59
N LEU A 37 -24.70 -9.60 9.47
CA LEU A 37 -24.58 -8.44 10.36
C LEU A 37 -23.96 -7.23 9.67
N ALA A 38 -23.01 -7.45 8.75
CA ALA A 38 -22.33 -6.35 8.06
C ALA A 38 -23.30 -5.46 7.25
N PRO A 39 -24.23 -5.99 6.43
CA PRO A 39 -25.20 -5.15 5.72
C PRO A 39 -26.13 -4.37 6.65
N ILE A 40 -26.53 -4.97 7.78
CA ILE A 40 -27.38 -4.31 8.78
C ILE A 40 -26.65 -3.13 9.43
N ALA A 41 -25.39 -3.32 9.80
CA ALA A 41 -24.56 -2.27 10.38
C ALA A 41 -24.36 -1.11 9.40
N ALA A 42 -24.03 -1.42 8.15
CA ALA A 42 -23.86 -0.42 7.09
C ALA A 42 -25.14 0.39 6.84
N MET A 43 -26.29 -0.29 6.72
CA MET A 43 -27.59 0.38 6.53
C MET A 43 -28.03 1.20 7.74
N SER A 44 -27.72 0.74 8.95
CA SER A 44 -27.99 1.48 10.18
C SER A 44 -27.16 2.75 10.25
N LEU A 45 -25.86 2.67 9.97
CA LEU A 45 -24.96 3.83 9.95
C LEU A 45 -25.35 4.82 8.85
N PHE A 46 -25.72 4.33 7.66
CA PHE A 46 -26.22 5.16 6.58
C PHE A 46 -27.50 5.90 6.97
N THR A 47 -28.47 5.19 7.56
CA THR A 47 -29.75 5.78 8.00
C THR A 47 -29.54 6.81 9.10
N LEU A 48 -28.68 6.50 10.08
CA LEU A 48 -28.29 7.43 11.13
C LEU A 48 -27.61 8.67 10.54
N SER A 49 -26.71 8.50 9.56
CA SER A 49 -26.04 9.60 8.88
C SER A 49 -27.02 10.49 8.13
N ALA A 50 -27.98 9.90 7.41
CA ALA A 50 -29.02 10.66 6.74
C ALA A 50 -29.88 11.46 7.74
N ALA A 51 -30.23 10.87 8.89
CA ALA A 51 -30.99 11.55 9.93
C ALA A 51 -30.20 12.72 10.56
N VAL A 52 -28.93 12.50 10.90
CA VAL A 52 -28.04 13.54 11.45
C VAL A 52 -27.85 14.66 10.44
N MET A 53 -27.55 14.34 9.18
CA MET A 53 -27.39 15.35 8.13
C MET A 53 -28.69 16.10 7.86
N GLY A 54 -29.83 15.42 7.84
CA GLY A 54 -31.14 16.06 7.79
C GLY A 54 -31.35 17.05 8.93
N TYR A 55 -30.99 16.68 10.16
CA TYR A 55 -31.04 17.58 11.31
C TYR A 55 -30.10 18.79 11.13
N LEU A 56 -28.84 18.56 10.72
CA LEU A 56 -27.84 19.61 10.55
C LEU A 56 -28.20 20.61 9.44
N PHE A 57 -28.78 20.16 8.33
CA PHE A 57 -29.11 21.06 7.22
C PHE A 57 -30.50 21.67 7.34
N CYS A 58 -31.48 20.92 7.85
CA CYS A 58 -32.89 21.30 7.72
C CYS A 58 -33.52 21.82 9.01
N TYR A 59 -33.00 21.52 10.20
CA TYR A 59 -33.67 21.89 11.46
C TYR A 59 -33.93 23.41 11.57
N GLN A 60 -32.88 24.24 11.44
CA GLN A 60 -33.02 25.68 11.60
C GLN A 60 -33.79 26.34 10.43
N PRO A 61 -33.57 25.96 9.15
CA PRO A 61 -34.42 26.42 8.06
C PRO A 61 -35.90 26.06 8.23
N LEU A 62 -36.22 24.84 8.68
CA LEU A 62 -37.61 24.40 8.91
C LEU A 62 -38.26 25.23 10.02
N GLN A 63 -37.56 25.49 11.12
CA GLN A 63 -38.07 26.39 12.16
C GLN A 63 -38.39 27.79 11.61
N LEU A 64 -37.47 28.39 10.83
CA LEU A 64 -37.71 29.69 10.21
C LEU A 64 -38.87 29.65 9.22
N TYR A 65 -39.06 28.54 8.53
CA TYR A 65 -40.17 28.36 7.60
C TYR A 65 -41.51 28.35 8.34
N PHE A 66 -41.60 27.60 9.44
CA PHE A 66 -42.80 27.56 10.30
C PHE A 66 -43.05 28.88 11.02
N ASP A 67 -42.02 29.66 11.33
CA ASP A 67 -42.13 31.03 11.84
C ASP A 67 -42.58 32.06 10.77
N ASN A 68 -43.05 31.61 9.60
CA ASN A 68 -43.39 32.42 8.42
C ASN A 68 -42.23 33.25 7.83
N LYS A 69 -40.98 33.01 8.24
CA LYS A 69 -39.78 33.69 7.71
C LYS A 69 -39.20 32.97 6.51
N LYS A 70 -40.05 32.64 5.52
CA LYS A 70 -39.73 31.77 4.37
C LYS A 70 -38.48 32.21 3.59
N LYS A 71 -38.32 33.51 3.32
CA LYS A 71 -37.12 34.04 2.62
C LYS A 71 -35.84 33.79 3.42
N GLN A 72 -35.88 33.94 4.73
CA GLN A 72 -34.73 33.71 5.60
C GLN A 72 -34.41 32.22 5.71
N ALA A 73 -35.43 31.36 5.77
CA ALA A 73 -35.27 29.91 5.76
C ALA A 73 -34.52 29.42 4.51
N VAL A 74 -35.02 29.79 3.33
CA VAL A 74 -34.40 29.40 2.04
C VAL A 74 -32.97 29.95 1.94
N LYS A 75 -32.76 31.21 2.34
CA LYS A 75 -31.42 31.82 2.34
C LYS A 75 -30.45 31.02 3.22
N LEU A 76 -30.83 30.70 4.46
CA LEU A 76 -29.98 29.96 5.40
C LEU A 76 -29.64 28.56 4.86
N PHE A 77 -30.64 27.85 4.32
CA PHE A 77 -30.46 26.52 3.75
C PHE A 77 -29.47 26.54 2.57
N LEU A 78 -29.72 27.40 1.58
CA LEU A 78 -28.85 27.50 0.39
C LEU A 78 -27.44 27.96 0.74
N GLN A 79 -27.28 28.89 1.68
CA GLN A 79 -25.95 29.30 2.15
C GLN A 79 -25.21 28.14 2.84
N THR A 80 -25.91 27.33 3.64
CA THR A 80 -25.31 26.17 4.31
C THR A 80 -24.85 25.13 3.28
N ILE A 81 -25.68 24.83 2.27
CA ILE A 81 -25.33 23.94 1.16
C ILE A 81 -24.13 24.47 0.37
N ALA A 82 -24.13 25.76 0.02
CA ALA A 82 -23.05 26.35 -0.77
C ALA A 82 -21.71 26.29 -0.03
N ILE A 83 -21.68 26.65 1.27
CA ILE A 83 -20.45 26.57 2.08
C ILE A 83 -19.99 25.12 2.19
N PHE A 84 -20.90 24.18 2.49
CA PHE A 84 -20.56 22.77 2.55
C PHE A 84 -20.02 22.26 1.21
N GLY A 85 -20.61 22.66 0.08
CA GLY A 85 -20.11 22.32 -1.26
C GLY A 85 -18.70 22.83 -1.53
N VAL A 86 -18.35 24.03 -1.06
CA VAL A 86 -16.98 24.56 -1.14
C VAL A 86 -16.02 23.73 -0.29
N LEU A 87 -16.38 23.38 0.95
CA LEU A 87 -15.56 22.51 1.80
C LEU A 87 -15.33 21.14 1.15
N THR A 88 -16.37 20.55 0.56
CA THR A 88 -16.26 19.29 -0.19
C THR A 88 -15.34 19.44 -1.40
N ALA A 89 -15.44 20.53 -2.17
CA ALA A 89 -14.56 20.78 -3.30
C ALA A 89 -13.10 20.93 -2.88
N ILE A 90 -12.82 21.57 -1.73
CA ILE A 90 -11.46 21.66 -1.16
C ILE A 90 -10.96 20.27 -0.78
N ALA A 91 -11.77 19.47 -0.09
CA ALA A 91 -11.38 18.12 0.31
C ALA A 91 -11.08 17.22 -0.91
N LEU A 92 -11.91 17.28 -1.95
CA LEU A 92 -11.67 16.57 -3.20
C LEU A 92 -10.44 17.11 -3.95
N GLY A 93 -10.25 18.43 -3.97
CA GLY A 93 -9.06 19.05 -4.55
C GLY A 93 -7.77 18.58 -3.87
N LEU A 94 -7.77 18.46 -2.55
CA LEU A 94 -6.67 17.87 -1.79
C LEU A 94 -6.46 16.39 -2.16
N LEU A 95 -7.53 15.60 -2.21
CA LEU A 95 -7.47 14.19 -2.62
C LEU A 95 -6.82 14.01 -4.01
N PHE A 96 -7.23 14.81 -4.99
CA PHE A 96 -6.71 14.72 -6.35
C PHE A 96 -5.36 15.40 -6.57
N SER A 97 -4.94 16.31 -5.68
CA SER A 97 -3.63 16.98 -5.75
C SER A 97 -2.45 16.03 -5.58
N GLY A 98 -2.68 14.82 -5.05
CA GLY A 98 -1.63 13.84 -4.78
C GLY A 98 -0.87 14.10 -3.48
N ILE A 99 -1.23 15.14 -2.73
CA ILE A 99 -0.73 15.39 -1.38
C ILE A 99 -1.20 14.22 -0.48
N GLY A 100 -0.29 13.29 -0.19
CA GLY A 100 -0.57 12.10 0.63
C GLY A 100 -0.88 10.81 -0.15
N ARG A 101 -0.54 10.70 -1.44
CA ARG A 101 -0.57 9.39 -2.12
C ARG A 101 0.40 8.41 -1.44
N SER A 102 -0.09 7.20 -1.12
CA SER A 102 0.76 6.04 -0.88
C SER A 102 1.57 5.75 -2.15
N ILE A 103 2.79 5.27 -1.98
CA ILE A 103 3.68 4.94 -3.09
C ILE A 103 2.98 3.88 -3.94
N GLU A 104 2.88 4.13 -5.25
CA GLU A 104 2.32 3.19 -6.23
C GLU A 104 3.01 1.83 -6.08
N GLU A 105 2.22 0.78 -5.87
CA GLU A 105 2.73 -0.59 -5.86
C GLU A 105 3.22 -0.91 -7.27
N VAL A 106 4.49 -1.28 -7.37
CA VAL A 106 5.09 -1.68 -8.64
C VAL A 106 5.42 -3.14 -8.55
N HIS A 107 5.02 -3.95 -9.52
CA HIS A 107 5.38 -5.36 -9.55
C HIS A 107 6.41 -5.60 -10.67
N TYR A 108 7.62 -6.02 -10.28
CA TYR A 108 8.62 -6.47 -11.23
C TYR A 108 9.62 -7.47 -10.64
N HIS A 109 10.34 -8.11 -11.54
CA HIS A 109 11.31 -9.15 -11.24
C HIS A 109 12.73 -8.71 -11.61
N ALA A 110 13.72 -9.16 -10.85
CA ALA A 110 15.14 -9.00 -11.16
C ALA A 110 15.94 -10.25 -10.75
N GLY A 111 17.05 -10.52 -11.42
CA GLY A 111 17.86 -11.70 -11.17
C GLY A 111 19.01 -11.40 -10.22
N PHE A 112 19.43 -12.39 -9.45
CA PHE A 112 20.65 -12.27 -8.66
C PHE A 112 21.37 -13.60 -8.46
N LEU A 113 22.67 -13.50 -8.22
CA LEU A 113 23.53 -14.62 -7.88
C LEU A 113 24.42 -14.21 -6.71
N VAL A 114 24.69 -15.12 -5.78
CA VAL A 114 25.59 -14.85 -4.66
C VAL A 114 26.69 -15.89 -4.62
N TYR A 115 27.93 -15.43 -4.54
CA TYR A 115 29.12 -16.24 -4.30
C TYR A 115 29.79 -15.80 -3.01
N VAL A 116 30.15 -16.78 -2.18
CA VAL A 116 30.95 -16.58 -0.96
C VAL A 116 32.17 -17.49 -1.07
N ASP A 117 33.37 -16.90 -1.06
CA ASP A 117 34.64 -17.61 -1.22
C ASP A 117 34.66 -18.56 -2.42
N GLY A 118 34.11 -18.10 -3.55
CA GLY A 118 34.03 -18.85 -4.80
C GLY A 118 32.93 -19.92 -4.83
N VAL A 119 32.12 -20.06 -3.77
CA VAL A 119 31.01 -21.03 -3.70
C VAL A 119 29.68 -20.32 -3.94
N LYS A 120 28.93 -20.78 -4.96
CA LYS A 120 27.57 -20.30 -5.24
C LYS A 120 26.64 -20.67 -4.09
N GLN A 121 25.90 -19.70 -3.59
CA GLN A 121 24.86 -19.89 -2.58
C GLN A 121 23.53 -20.25 -3.25
N ASP A 122 22.73 -21.07 -2.58
CA ASP A 122 21.40 -21.49 -3.03
C ASP A 122 20.34 -20.94 -2.07
N PHE A 123 19.40 -20.17 -2.62
CA PHE A 123 18.29 -19.58 -1.87
C PHE A 123 16.94 -20.22 -2.21
N SER A 124 16.89 -21.36 -2.89
CA SER A 124 15.63 -22.04 -3.25
C SER A 124 14.92 -22.74 -2.07
N ASP A 125 15.56 -22.81 -0.91
CA ASP A 125 15.02 -23.44 0.30
C ASP A 125 13.84 -22.62 0.88
N THR A 126 12.84 -23.30 1.43
CA THR A 126 11.60 -22.71 1.95
C THR A 126 11.84 -21.69 3.06
N LYS A 127 12.95 -21.77 3.80
CA LYS A 127 13.31 -20.77 4.82
C LYS A 127 13.56 -19.37 4.26
N TYR A 128 13.83 -19.24 2.96
CA TYR A 128 14.04 -17.97 2.26
C TYR A 128 12.79 -17.49 1.52
N MET A 129 11.77 -18.33 1.43
CA MET A 129 10.55 -18.03 0.69
C MET A 129 9.57 -17.26 1.56
N HIS A 130 9.03 -16.20 1.00
CA HIS A 130 7.80 -15.59 1.46
C HIS A 130 6.63 -16.45 0.97
N VAL A 131 5.72 -16.77 1.88
CA VAL A 131 4.49 -17.49 1.57
C VAL A 131 3.36 -16.58 1.99
N GLU A 132 2.74 -15.94 1.01
CA GLU A 132 1.49 -15.22 1.25
C GLU A 132 0.41 -16.23 1.62
N ALA A 133 -0.24 -16.02 2.76
CA ALA A 133 -1.37 -16.84 3.15
C ALA A 133 -2.58 -16.37 2.35
N CYS A 134 -3.02 -17.14 1.35
CA CYS A 134 -4.27 -16.89 0.66
C CYS A 134 -5.43 -17.01 1.67
N ASP A 135 -6.01 -15.89 2.10
CA ASP A 135 -7.29 -15.92 2.82
C ASP A 135 -8.39 -16.09 1.75
N GLU A 136 -9.23 -17.12 1.86
CA GLU A 136 -10.24 -17.53 0.86
C GLU A 136 -11.29 -16.44 0.52
N GLU A 137 -11.23 -15.29 1.19
CA GLU A 137 -12.14 -14.14 1.02
C GLU A 137 -11.46 -12.89 0.42
N GLY A 138 -10.20 -12.97 -0.01
CA GLY A 138 -9.52 -11.87 -0.72
C GLY A 138 -9.24 -10.64 0.15
N HIS A 139 -8.93 -10.86 1.43
CA HIS A 139 -8.56 -9.78 2.34
C HIS A 139 -7.03 -9.65 2.41
N GLU A 140 -6.53 -8.47 2.06
CA GLU A 140 -5.16 -8.01 2.33
C GLU A 140 -4.91 -8.13 3.85
N VAL A 141 -4.07 -9.08 4.25
CA VAL A 141 -3.46 -9.08 5.58
C VAL A 141 -2.63 -7.79 5.67
N GLU A 142 -2.49 -7.19 6.85
CA GLU A 142 -1.59 -6.03 7.00
C GLU A 142 -0.16 -6.50 6.65
N GLU A 143 0.22 -6.29 5.39
CA GLU A 143 1.49 -6.72 4.83
C GLU A 143 2.61 -5.98 5.57
N ASP A 144 3.67 -6.72 5.94
CA ASP A 144 4.84 -6.10 6.54
C ASP A 144 5.49 -5.23 5.45
N GLU A 145 5.38 -3.90 5.58
CA GLU A 145 5.88 -2.93 4.61
C GLU A 145 7.34 -3.17 4.22
N GLN A 146 8.15 -3.80 5.09
CA GLN A 146 9.53 -4.18 4.77
C GLN A 146 9.59 -5.45 3.93
N LEU A 147 8.78 -6.48 4.20
CA LEU A 147 8.72 -7.71 3.41
C LEU A 147 8.26 -7.47 1.98
N GLU A 148 7.29 -6.56 1.78
CA GLU A 148 6.77 -6.20 0.45
C GLU A 148 7.79 -5.52 -0.46
N LYS A 149 8.85 -4.94 0.10
CA LYS A 149 9.86 -4.31 -0.74
C LYS A 149 10.50 -5.30 -1.70
N ALA A 150 10.92 -6.46 -1.19
CA ALA A 150 11.63 -7.44 -1.99
C ALA A 150 11.62 -8.82 -1.33
N HIS A 151 11.14 -9.85 -2.01
CA HIS A 151 11.10 -11.21 -1.47
C HIS A 151 11.32 -12.27 -2.55
N LEU A 152 11.45 -13.53 -2.12
CA LEU A 152 11.49 -14.72 -2.97
C LEU A 152 10.24 -15.55 -2.70
N HIS A 153 9.73 -16.25 -3.71
CA HIS A 153 8.70 -17.26 -3.50
C HIS A 153 8.80 -18.38 -4.56
N ASP A 154 7.86 -19.33 -4.52
CA ASP A 154 7.75 -20.46 -5.46
C ASP A 154 8.97 -21.39 -5.54
N GLY A 155 9.86 -21.33 -4.55
CA GLY A 155 11.11 -22.10 -4.57
C GLY A 155 12.16 -21.53 -5.53
N VAL A 156 11.98 -20.31 -6.03
CA VAL A 156 12.91 -19.65 -6.94
C VAL A 156 13.94 -18.84 -6.15
N GLY A 157 15.17 -19.33 -6.11
CA GLY A 157 16.25 -18.75 -5.30
C GLY A 157 17.13 -17.71 -6.00
N ASP A 158 16.85 -17.35 -7.25
CA ASP A 158 17.69 -16.48 -8.06
C ASP A 158 16.93 -15.34 -8.78
N VAL A 159 15.62 -15.22 -8.55
CA VAL A 159 14.77 -14.13 -9.05
C VAL A 159 14.05 -13.49 -7.88
N VAL A 160 14.29 -12.20 -7.67
CA VAL A 160 13.62 -11.39 -6.65
C VAL A 160 12.35 -10.76 -7.20
N HIS A 161 11.31 -10.74 -6.37
CA HIS A 161 10.03 -10.12 -6.63
C HIS A 161 9.94 -8.83 -5.81
N VAL A 162 9.56 -7.74 -6.47
CA VAL A 162 9.61 -6.39 -5.90
C VAL A 162 8.23 -5.75 -6.03
N HIS A 163 7.64 -5.32 -4.91
CA HIS A 163 6.34 -4.61 -4.86
C HIS A 163 6.46 -3.10 -4.59
N ARG A 164 7.68 -2.55 -4.41
CA ARG A 164 7.94 -1.14 -4.03
C ARG A 164 9.09 -0.51 -4.83
N ASN A 165 8.91 0.72 -5.31
CA ASN A 165 9.85 1.43 -6.20
C ASN A 165 11.22 1.77 -5.59
N ASP A 166 11.32 1.81 -4.26
CA ASP A 166 12.53 2.15 -3.52
C ASP A 166 13.22 0.94 -2.90
N ALA A 167 12.79 -0.28 -3.26
CA ALA A 167 13.38 -1.52 -2.78
C ALA A 167 14.85 -1.61 -3.20
N THR A 168 15.72 -1.86 -2.22
CA THR A 168 17.15 -2.08 -2.40
C THR A 168 17.51 -3.54 -2.24
N TRP A 169 18.68 -3.92 -2.73
CA TRP A 169 19.20 -5.28 -2.52
C TRP A 169 19.36 -5.64 -1.03
N LYS A 170 19.62 -4.65 -0.16
CA LYS A 170 19.66 -4.83 1.29
C LYS A 170 18.28 -5.23 1.83
N ASP A 171 17.19 -4.70 1.27
CA ASP A 171 15.84 -5.07 1.69
C ASP A 171 15.60 -6.55 1.43
N LEU A 172 15.97 -7.07 0.25
CA LEU A 172 15.91 -8.51 -0.06
C LEU A 172 16.66 -9.34 0.98
N PHE A 173 17.95 -9.05 1.21
CA PHE A 173 18.77 -9.84 2.14
C PHE A 173 18.30 -9.73 3.59
N THR A 174 17.71 -8.60 3.98
CA THR A 174 17.03 -8.43 5.27
C THR A 174 15.82 -9.37 5.37
N ASN A 175 15.00 -9.41 4.33
CA ASN A 175 13.75 -10.17 4.30
C ASN A 175 13.98 -11.68 4.31
N ILE A 176 14.97 -12.16 3.55
CA ILE A 176 15.39 -13.57 3.56
C ILE A 176 16.32 -13.91 4.74
N ARG A 177 16.58 -12.94 5.64
CA ARG A 177 17.42 -13.10 6.85
C ARG A 177 18.81 -13.64 6.55
N TYR A 178 19.41 -13.18 5.46
CA TYR A 178 20.75 -13.56 5.06
C TYR A 178 21.74 -12.44 5.38
N GLU A 179 22.75 -12.77 6.17
CA GLU A 179 23.86 -11.87 6.48
C GLU A 179 25.12 -12.34 5.77
N PHE A 180 25.75 -11.43 5.04
CA PHE A 180 27.06 -11.68 4.48
C PHE A 180 28.11 -11.82 5.60
N PRO A 181 29.11 -12.69 5.46
CA PRO A 181 30.19 -12.82 6.44
C PRO A 181 30.88 -11.48 6.70
N SER A 182 30.85 -11.00 7.95
CA SER A 182 31.25 -9.63 8.33
C SER A 182 32.72 -9.26 8.08
N ALA A 183 33.59 -10.25 7.85
CA ALA A 183 34.99 -10.03 7.49
C ALA A 183 35.21 -9.77 5.99
N GLN A 184 34.15 -9.87 5.17
CA GLN A 184 34.24 -9.81 3.71
C GLN A 184 33.48 -8.60 3.18
N GLU A 185 34.14 -7.79 2.34
CA GLU A 185 33.45 -6.78 1.55
C GLU A 185 32.62 -7.48 0.45
N VAL A 186 31.39 -7.02 0.25
CA VAL A 186 30.50 -7.51 -0.81
C VAL A 186 30.69 -6.64 -2.04
N ALA A 187 31.26 -7.21 -3.10
CA ALA A 187 31.30 -6.61 -4.42
C ALA A 187 30.03 -6.96 -5.19
N GLY A 188 29.47 -5.99 -5.92
CA GLY A 188 28.36 -6.22 -6.84
C GLY A 188 28.81 -6.03 -8.28
N TYR A 189 28.32 -6.89 -9.17
CA TYR A 189 28.49 -6.74 -10.61
C TYR A 189 27.11 -6.72 -11.27
N VAL A 190 26.71 -5.57 -11.79
CA VAL A 190 25.46 -5.41 -12.53
C VAL A 190 25.77 -5.59 -14.01
N ASN A 191 25.23 -6.63 -14.63
CA ASN A 191 25.52 -6.95 -16.03
C ASN A 191 27.04 -7.03 -16.34
N GLY A 192 27.85 -7.51 -15.39
CA GLY A 192 29.31 -7.63 -15.49
C GLY A 192 30.10 -6.37 -15.16
N VAL A 193 29.45 -5.25 -14.84
CA VAL A 193 30.11 -3.99 -14.43
C VAL A 193 30.12 -3.89 -12.91
N ARG A 194 31.29 -3.67 -12.31
CA ARG A 194 31.43 -3.52 -10.85
C ARG A 194 30.70 -2.27 -10.37
N VAL A 195 29.92 -2.42 -9.31
CA VAL A 195 29.18 -1.35 -8.62
C VAL A 195 29.54 -1.36 -7.14
N GLU A 196 29.89 -0.20 -6.61
CA GLU A 196 30.19 -0.03 -5.19
C GLU A 196 28.91 0.10 -4.38
N ASN A 197 28.94 -0.34 -3.11
CA ASN A 197 27.78 -0.27 -2.21
C ASN A 197 26.51 -0.94 -2.77
N ILE A 198 26.65 -2.01 -3.56
CA ILE A 198 25.55 -2.67 -4.28
C ILE A 198 24.32 -2.99 -3.41
N LEU A 199 24.52 -3.29 -2.12
CA LEU A 199 23.41 -3.57 -1.19
C LEU A 199 22.48 -2.36 -1.01
N LYS A 200 22.97 -1.13 -1.18
CA LYS A 200 22.15 0.10 -1.07
C LYS A 200 21.56 0.55 -2.41
N GLU A 201 21.93 -0.10 -3.50
CA GLU A 201 21.41 0.25 -4.83
C GLU A 201 19.97 -0.26 -5.00
N PRO A 202 19.11 0.50 -5.69
CA PRO A 202 17.76 0.06 -6.03
C PRO A 202 17.78 -1.19 -6.92
N ILE A 203 16.80 -2.06 -6.72
CA ILE A 203 16.57 -3.20 -7.60
C ILE A 203 15.92 -2.68 -8.89
N THR A 204 16.49 -3.01 -10.05
CA THR A 204 15.99 -2.55 -11.35
C THR A 204 15.37 -3.70 -12.14
N LYS A 205 14.22 -3.45 -12.79
CA LYS A 205 13.46 -4.46 -13.54
C LYS A 205 14.33 -5.17 -14.60
N TYR A 206 14.35 -6.50 -14.54
CA TYR A 206 15.11 -7.42 -15.40
C TYR A 206 16.63 -7.22 -15.41
N ASP A 207 17.19 -6.49 -14.45
CA ASP A 207 18.64 -6.53 -14.25
C ASP A 207 19.06 -7.84 -13.60
N SER A 208 20.34 -8.18 -13.74
CA SER A 208 20.95 -9.27 -13.00
C SER A 208 22.19 -8.81 -12.27
N VAL A 209 22.23 -9.07 -10.97
CA VAL A 209 23.32 -8.69 -10.08
C VAL A 209 24.05 -9.92 -9.56
N LEU A 210 25.36 -9.96 -9.79
CA LEU A 210 26.24 -10.93 -9.17
C LEU A 210 26.89 -10.31 -7.93
N PHE A 211 26.56 -10.85 -6.76
CA PHE A 211 27.18 -10.52 -5.48
C PHE A 211 28.34 -11.49 -5.23
N VAL A 212 29.50 -10.95 -4.88
CA VAL A 212 30.68 -11.73 -4.51
C VAL A 212 31.21 -11.22 -3.18
N ALA A 213 31.30 -12.12 -2.20
CA ALA A 213 31.93 -11.87 -0.91
C ALA A 213 33.16 -12.78 -0.74
N GLY A 214 34.27 -12.20 -0.30
CA GLY A 214 35.52 -12.96 -0.09
C GLY A 214 36.28 -13.22 -1.39
N ASN A 215 36.84 -14.42 -1.54
CA ASN A 215 37.66 -14.75 -2.70
C ASN A 215 36.82 -14.92 -3.99
N ASP A 216 37.18 -14.21 -5.05
CA ASP A 216 36.51 -14.20 -6.35
C ASP A 216 37.31 -14.89 -7.47
N ALA A 217 38.50 -15.42 -7.20
CA ALA A 217 39.45 -15.89 -8.21
C ALA A 217 38.92 -16.96 -9.18
N ASN A 218 37.89 -17.71 -8.78
CA ASN A 218 37.25 -18.77 -9.60
C ASN A 218 35.81 -18.43 -10.00
N VAL A 219 35.36 -17.21 -9.75
CA VAL A 219 34.00 -16.77 -10.09
C VAL A 219 34.03 -16.16 -11.49
N ASP A 220 33.19 -16.67 -12.38
CA ASP A 220 32.95 -16.02 -13.66
C ASP A 220 32.08 -14.79 -13.44
N LEU A 221 32.70 -13.62 -13.44
CA LEU A 221 32.06 -12.33 -13.17
C LEU A 221 31.07 -11.89 -14.27
N SER A 222 31.01 -12.63 -15.39
CA SER A 222 30.03 -12.41 -16.46
C SER A 222 28.73 -13.18 -16.25
N GLN A 223 28.67 -14.04 -15.23
CA GLN A 223 27.46 -14.79 -14.91
C GLN A 223 26.30 -13.88 -14.56
N LYS A 224 25.14 -14.27 -15.05
CA LYS A 224 23.88 -13.57 -14.85
C LYS A 224 22.72 -14.54 -14.97
N VAL A 225 21.63 -14.21 -14.29
CA VAL A 225 20.33 -14.82 -14.54
C VAL A 225 19.84 -14.31 -15.89
N SER A 226 19.37 -15.22 -16.76
CA SER A 226 18.94 -14.84 -18.09
C SER A 226 17.60 -14.10 -18.02
N ARG A 227 17.39 -13.20 -18.99
CA ARG A 227 16.12 -12.49 -19.10
C ARG A 227 14.96 -13.44 -19.39
N ASP A 228 15.20 -14.47 -20.19
CA ASP A 228 14.19 -15.49 -20.52
C ASP A 228 13.75 -16.27 -19.29
N HIS A 229 14.67 -16.60 -18.37
CA HIS A 229 14.34 -17.24 -17.08
C HIS A 229 13.50 -16.33 -16.20
N MET A 230 13.86 -15.04 -16.09
CA MET A 230 13.06 -14.08 -15.31
C MET A 230 11.64 -13.93 -15.86
N PHE A 231 11.46 -13.94 -17.19
CA PHE A 231 10.13 -13.94 -17.81
C PHE A 231 9.35 -15.22 -17.56
N GLU A 232 10.02 -16.38 -17.57
CA GLU A 232 9.40 -17.66 -17.25
C GLU A 232 8.87 -17.66 -15.81
N VAL A 233 9.68 -17.23 -14.84
CA VAL A 233 9.28 -17.11 -13.44
C VAL A 233 8.11 -16.13 -13.27
N GLU A 234 8.18 -14.95 -13.89
CA GLU A 234 7.08 -13.96 -13.89
C GLU A 234 5.77 -14.56 -14.44
N SER A 235 5.84 -15.31 -15.53
CA SER A 235 4.64 -15.94 -16.12
C SER A 235 4.04 -17.05 -15.24
N GLN A 236 4.87 -17.73 -14.44
CA GLN A 236 4.43 -18.76 -13.51
C GLN A 236 3.82 -18.14 -12.24
N SER A 237 4.43 -17.09 -11.69
CA SER A 237 3.94 -16.38 -10.51
C SER A 237 2.61 -15.65 -10.80
N GLU A 238 2.46 -15.03 -11.98
CA GLU A 238 1.19 -14.41 -12.40
C GLU A 238 0.04 -15.42 -12.54
N SER A 239 0.34 -16.68 -12.84
CA SER A 239 -0.67 -17.74 -13.00
C SER A 239 -1.25 -18.25 -11.67
N CYS A 240 -0.58 -17.97 -10.55
CA CYS A 240 -1.06 -18.31 -9.21
C CYS A 240 -2.16 -17.35 -8.69
N GLY A 241 -2.44 -16.27 -9.43
CA GLY A 241 -3.45 -15.25 -9.09
C GLY A 241 -4.70 -15.23 -9.98
N SER A 242 -4.97 -16.28 -10.77
CA SER A 242 -6.18 -16.40 -11.63
C SER A 242 -7.14 -17.50 -11.20
#